data_AF-V6AS55-F1
#
_entry.id   AF-V6AS55-F1
#
_cell.length_a   1.000
_cell.length_b   1.000
_cell.length_c   1.000
_cell.angle_alpha   90.00
_cell.angle_beta   90.00
_cell.angle_gamma   90.00
#
_symmetry.space_group_name_H-M   'P 1'
#
loop_
_entity.id
_entity.type
_entity.pdbx_description
1 polymer ?
#
loop_
_entity_poly.entity_id
_entity_poly.type
_entity_poly.pdbx_seq_one_letter_code
_entity_poly.pdbx_strand_id
1 'polypeptide(L)'
;MHKVTCVVITTLLFAVGFSSASADQSEKLEFASALEETLGHFHALELNLDENNAVLAMVHATHPIAELYDLMRPTLQESDPELDAKIQTTLMELRTNTVNATREDAQKALDDARMIIEEARILIVGQDLSNNPMFKLALMKTLLETSAAEYAEAVENGTINEMAEFQDGSAFVWRSQQIFEEIKGDVPEDASMEINDLYSTLWQAYDERADPSDIETLVGGLLAEIDEITGVESVMRGPETYFENIESLLDQVKEQYANGMSEEALSLATKAYLDNYEFLEGPIAKHDTKLMEEIEVMLRQELRNMINEGVTSDKIDSHVDAIVEKLHEAAMLIGAEHEHKEQEHEEQEQQDMSPLQQVEFGIEPEDVVCDSGMELIIKTGNSSPACVKSETAERLIQLGWGTRPQ
;
A
#
# COMPACT_ATOMS: atom_id res chain seq x y z
N MET A 1 -19.22 18.27 -61.73
CA MET A 1 -18.59 19.27 -60.84
C MET A 1 -18.36 18.58 -59.51
N HIS A 2 -17.10 18.44 -59.12
CA HIS A 2 -16.64 17.68 -57.96
C HIS A 2 -16.78 18.50 -56.66
N LYS A 3 -17.20 17.80 -55.58
CA LYS A 3 -16.84 17.83 -54.14
C LYS A 3 -16.46 19.19 -53.51
N VAL A 4 -16.80 19.51 -52.26
CA VAL A 4 -16.42 18.82 -51.02
C VAL A 4 -17.38 19.24 -49.89
N THR A 5 -17.91 18.29 -49.13
CA THR A 5 -18.56 18.52 -47.84
C THR A 5 -17.50 18.32 -46.75
N CYS A 6 -17.27 19.35 -45.93
CA CYS A 6 -16.37 19.30 -44.79
C CYS A 6 -17.07 18.56 -43.65
N VAL A 7 -16.58 17.37 -43.30
CA VAL A 7 -16.95 16.68 -42.06
C VAL A 7 -15.86 17.02 -41.05
N VAL A 8 -16.22 17.78 -40.02
CA VAL A 8 -15.36 18.00 -38.85
C VAL A 8 -15.44 16.72 -38.02
N ILE A 9 -14.32 16.02 -37.92
CA ILE A 9 -14.13 14.86 -37.04
C ILE A 9 -13.87 15.42 -35.65
N THR A 10 -14.88 15.37 -34.78
CA THR A 10 -14.77 15.67 -33.35
C THR A 10 -14.50 14.36 -32.61
N THR A 11 -13.25 13.92 -32.60
CA THR A 11 -12.80 12.80 -31.77
C THR A 11 -11.37 13.05 -31.35
N LEU A 12 -11.18 13.75 -30.22
CA LEU A 12 -9.98 13.70 -29.38
C LEU A 12 -10.29 14.56 -28.14
N LEU A 13 -10.83 13.96 -27.08
CA LEU A 13 -10.99 14.64 -25.77
C LEU A 13 -11.28 13.68 -24.58
N PHE A 14 -11.44 12.37 -24.80
CA PHE A 14 -11.76 11.45 -23.71
C PHE A 14 -10.54 10.85 -22.99
N ALA A 15 -9.37 10.74 -23.62
CA ALA A 15 -8.21 10.11 -22.99
C ALA A 15 -7.49 11.00 -21.96
N VAL A 16 -7.47 12.32 -22.16
CA VAL A 16 -6.74 13.25 -21.27
C VAL A 16 -7.44 13.44 -19.91
N GLY A 17 -8.78 13.36 -19.89
CA GLY A 17 -9.57 13.58 -18.67
C GLY A 17 -9.53 12.42 -17.66
N PHE A 18 -9.27 11.19 -18.12
CA PHE A 18 -9.14 10.03 -17.22
C PHE A 18 -7.80 10.04 -16.48
N SER A 19 -6.69 10.31 -17.18
CA SER A 19 -5.36 10.37 -16.55
C SER A 19 -5.22 11.53 -15.56
N SER A 20 -5.84 12.68 -15.82
CA SER A 20 -5.82 13.81 -14.87
C SER A 20 -6.65 13.54 -13.62
N ALA A 21 -7.77 12.82 -13.75
CA ALA A 21 -8.64 12.51 -12.62
C ALA A 21 -8.04 11.43 -11.70
N SER A 22 -7.35 10.43 -12.26
CA SER A 22 -6.64 9.43 -11.45
C SER A 22 -5.43 10.01 -10.73
N ALA A 23 -4.68 10.90 -11.39
CA ALA A 23 -3.56 11.61 -10.77
C ALA A 23 -4.03 12.52 -9.61
N ASP A 24 -5.08 13.31 -9.82
CA ASP A 24 -5.70 14.15 -8.77
C ASP A 24 -6.20 13.32 -7.57
N GLN A 25 -6.73 12.12 -7.80
CA GLN A 25 -7.17 11.24 -6.73
C GLN A 25 -5.98 10.63 -5.94
N SER A 26 -4.88 10.30 -6.62
CA SER A 26 -3.65 9.82 -5.99
C SER A 26 -3.02 10.89 -5.10
N GLU A 27 -2.87 12.13 -5.61
CA GLU A 27 -2.33 13.26 -4.85
C GLU A 27 -3.17 13.57 -3.61
N LYS A 28 -4.51 13.47 -3.73
CA LYS A 28 -5.42 13.64 -2.59
C LYS A 28 -5.31 12.51 -1.57
N LEU A 29 -5.08 11.27 -2.02
CA LEU A 29 -4.87 10.13 -1.13
C LEU A 29 -3.56 10.28 -0.35
N GLU A 30 -2.46 10.64 -1.03
CA GLU A 30 -1.17 10.89 -0.39
C GLU A 30 -1.28 12.02 0.65
N PHE A 31 -1.89 13.14 0.26
CA PHE A 31 -2.13 14.27 1.17
C PHE A 31 -2.98 13.85 2.39
N ALA A 32 -4.08 13.14 2.15
CA ALA A 32 -4.96 12.70 3.23
C ALA A 32 -4.31 11.66 4.14
N SER A 33 -3.43 10.80 3.61
CA SER A 33 -2.67 9.82 4.39
C SER A 33 -1.72 10.52 5.36
N ALA A 34 -0.98 11.53 4.92
CA ALA A 34 -0.12 12.33 5.79
C ALA A 34 -0.90 13.05 6.92
N LEU A 35 -2.15 13.46 6.64
CA LEU A 35 -3.04 13.98 7.68
C LEU A 35 -3.46 12.89 8.68
N GLU A 36 -3.75 11.67 8.24
CA GLU A 36 -4.10 10.56 9.15
C GLU A 36 -2.92 10.12 10.01
N GLU A 37 -1.71 10.04 9.45
CA GLU A 37 -0.48 9.74 10.20
C GLU A 37 -0.20 10.84 11.24
N THR A 38 -0.42 12.11 10.87
CA THR A 38 -0.37 13.23 11.84
C THR A 38 -1.35 13.01 13.01
N LEU A 39 -2.57 12.53 12.74
CA LEU A 39 -3.55 12.21 13.79
C LEU A 39 -3.14 10.97 14.62
N GLY A 40 -2.43 10.01 14.02
CA GLY A 40 -1.77 8.91 14.71
C GLY A 40 -0.76 9.41 15.74
N HIS A 41 0.17 10.28 15.36
CA HIS A 41 1.12 10.85 16.30
C HIS A 41 0.44 11.66 17.42
N PHE A 42 -0.66 12.37 17.12
CA PHE A 42 -1.43 13.06 18.17
C PHE A 42 -1.98 12.09 19.22
N HIS A 43 -2.40 10.89 18.80
CA HIS A 43 -2.82 9.84 19.71
C HIS A 43 -1.64 9.31 20.55
N ALA A 44 -0.51 8.99 19.92
CA ALA A 44 0.69 8.54 20.63
C ALA A 44 1.20 9.59 21.64
N LEU A 45 1.14 10.87 21.27
CA LEU A 45 1.43 12.01 22.14
C LEU A 45 0.48 12.03 23.36
N GLU A 46 -0.82 11.89 23.17
CA GLU A 46 -1.78 11.84 24.29
C GLU A 46 -1.49 10.72 25.27
N LEU A 47 -1.23 9.51 24.76
CA LEU A 47 -0.89 8.36 25.61
C LEU A 47 0.35 8.66 26.46
N ASN A 48 1.40 9.22 25.85
CA ASN A 48 2.63 9.56 26.58
C ASN A 48 2.44 10.72 27.56
N LEU A 49 1.57 11.70 27.27
CA LEU A 49 1.20 12.72 28.24
C LEU A 49 0.48 12.13 29.46
N ASP A 50 -0.44 11.18 29.23
CA ASP A 50 -1.20 10.50 30.28
C ASP A 50 -0.29 9.61 31.15
N GLU A 51 0.73 9.01 30.56
CA GLU A 51 1.76 8.23 31.25
C GLU A 51 2.86 9.10 31.90
N ASN A 52 2.81 10.43 31.74
CA ASN A 52 3.85 11.38 32.15
C ASN A 52 5.24 11.10 31.53
N ASN A 53 5.27 10.52 30.33
CA ASN A 53 6.46 10.25 29.55
C ASN A 53 6.80 11.45 28.65
N ALA A 54 7.43 12.48 29.24
CA ALA A 54 7.76 13.71 28.52
C ALA A 54 8.75 13.51 27.35
N VAL A 55 9.57 12.45 27.36
CA VAL A 55 10.56 12.18 26.31
C VAL A 55 9.85 11.71 25.04
N LEU A 56 9.02 10.66 25.13
CA LEU A 56 8.29 10.17 23.97
C LEU A 56 7.15 11.11 23.56
N ALA A 57 6.51 11.80 24.51
CA ALA A 57 5.58 12.87 24.18
C ALA A 57 6.26 13.95 23.32
N MET A 58 7.51 14.32 23.63
CA MET A 58 8.25 15.27 22.80
C MET A 58 8.50 14.74 21.39
N VAL A 59 8.88 13.46 21.25
CA VAL A 59 9.14 12.80 19.96
C VAL A 59 7.89 12.87 19.07
N HIS A 60 6.75 12.38 19.56
CA HIS A 60 5.47 12.38 18.85
C HIS A 60 4.92 13.78 18.57
N ALA A 61 5.24 14.76 19.42
CA ALA A 61 4.91 16.16 19.15
C ALA A 61 5.76 16.78 18.02
N THR A 62 6.86 16.14 17.62
CA THR A 62 7.80 16.64 16.60
C THR A 62 7.80 15.87 15.29
N HIS A 63 7.43 14.58 15.27
CA HIS A 63 7.37 13.78 14.03
C HIS A 63 6.49 14.43 12.94
N PRO A 64 5.25 14.92 13.22
CA PRO A 64 4.42 15.52 12.17
C PRO A 64 5.05 16.70 11.42
N ILE A 65 5.79 17.57 12.10
CA ILE A 65 6.48 18.71 11.46
C ILE A 65 7.78 18.28 10.76
N ALA A 66 8.45 17.23 11.27
CA ALA A 66 9.74 16.78 10.77
C ALA A 66 9.62 15.87 9.55
N GLU A 67 8.60 15.01 9.49
CA GLU A 67 8.47 13.95 8.49
C GLU A 67 7.30 14.18 7.53
N LEU A 68 6.15 14.64 8.04
CA LEU A 68 4.91 14.66 7.26
C LEU A 68 4.61 16.01 6.61
N TYR A 69 4.98 17.12 7.26
CA TYR A 69 4.61 18.46 6.79
C TYR A 69 5.20 18.81 5.42
N ASP A 70 6.42 18.37 5.11
CA ASP A 70 7.04 18.65 3.81
C ASP A 70 6.29 17.96 2.64
N LEU A 71 5.59 16.84 2.89
CA LEU A 71 4.72 16.17 1.92
C LEU A 71 3.43 16.96 1.68
N MET A 72 2.87 17.57 2.73
CA MET A 72 1.62 18.34 2.66
C MET A 72 1.82 19.76 2.11
N ARG A 73 2.99 20.35 2.36
CA ARG A 73 3.27 21.77 2.12
C ARG A 73 3.01 22.22 0.67
N PRO A 74 3.46 21.50 -0.40
CA PRO A 74 3.25 21.97 -1.77
C PRO A 74 1.76 22.21 -2.08
N THR A 75 0.91 21.24 -1.73
CA THR A 75 -0.54 21.29 -1.96
C THR A 75 -1.22 22.36 -1.11
N LEU A 76 -0.80 22.53 0.15
CA LEU A 76 -1.29 23.59 1.03
C LEU A 76 -0.91 24.98 0.52
N GLN A 77 0.34 25.19 0.13
CA GLN A 77 0.82 26.48 -0.38
C GLN A 77 0.14 26.90 -1.68
N GLU A 78 -0.15 25.94 -2.55
CA GLU A 78 -0.88 26.22 -3.78
C GLU A 78 -2.34 26.58 -3.51
N SER A 79 -2.99 25.87 -2.58
CA SER A 79 -4.43 26.01 -2.33
C SER A 79 -4.78 27.15 -1.39
N ASP A 80 -4.08 27.28 -0.26
CA ASP A 80 -4.29 28.31 0.76
C ASP A 80 -3.00 28.55 1.59
N PRO A 81 -2.19 29.56 1.22
CA PRO A 81 -0.97 29.93 1.95
C PRO A 81 -1.19 30.35 3.41
N GLU A 82 -2.38 30.85 3.77
CA GLU A 82 -2.68 31.22 5.16
C GLU A 82 -2.90 29.96 6.00
N LEU A 83 -3.62 28.96 5.46
CA LEU A 83 -3.78 27.66 6.10
C LEU A 83 -2.47 26.88 6.19
N ASP A 84 -1.63 26.92 5.15
CA ASP A 84 -0.26 26.38 5.19
C ASP A 84 0.53 26.91 6.40
N ALA A 85 0.61 28.24 6.53
CA ALA A 85 1.33 28.89 7.61
C ALA A 85 0.72 28.57 8.99
N LYS A 86 -0.61 28.43 9.06
CA LYS A 86 -1.34 28.05 10.27
C LYS A 86 -1.01 26.63 10.70
N ILE A 87 -0.98 25.66 9.78
CA ILE A 87 -0.58 24.27 10.04
C ILE A 87 0.88 24.22 10.48
N GLN A 88 1.77 24.86 9.72
CA GLN A 88 3.19 24.90 10.05
C GLN A 88 3.43 25.41 11.47
N THR A 89 2.82 26.55 11.81
CA THR A 89 2.95 27.15 13.14
C THR A 89 2.40 26.22 14.21
N THR A 90 1.23 25.63 13.97
CA THR A 90 0.57 24.71 14.91
C THR A 90 1.48 23.51 15.22
N LEU A 91 2.03 22.85 14.19
CA LEU A 91 2.89 21.69 14.36
C LEU A 91 4.26 22.07 14.96
N MET A 92 4.85 23.21 14.58
CA MET A 92 6.10 23.72 15.19
C MET A 92 5.95 24.03 16.68
N GLU A 93 4.80 24.56 17.10
CA GLU A 93 4.52 24.93 18.48
C GLU A 93 3.93 23.78 19.31
N LEU A 94 3.53 22.66 18.67
CA LEU A 94 2.80 21.56 19.30
C LEU A 94 3.50 21.08 20.57
N ARG A 95 4.80 20.77 20.48
CA ARG A 95 5.61 20.38 21.66
C ARG A 95 5.52 21.39 22.81
N THR A 96 5.60 22.68 22.51
CA THR A 96 5.57 23.74 23.53
C THR A 96 4.19 23.81 24.18
N ASN A 97 3.14 23.67 23.37
CA ASN A 97 1.75 23.80 23.79
C ASN A 97 1.21 22.51 24.46
N THR A 98 1.93 21.39 24.36
CA THR A 98 1.56 20.12 24.98
C THR A 98 2.52 19.72 26.11
N VAL A 99 3.76 19.36 25.79
CA VAL A 99 4.74 18.80 26.74
C VAL A 99 5.12 19.78 27.85
N ASN A 100 5.16 21.08 27.55
CA ASN A 100 5.49 22.14 28.51
C ASN A 100 4.26 22.82 29.12
N ALA A 101 3.06 22.26 28.91
CA ALA A 101 1.79 22.83 29.34
C ALA A 101 1.13 21.98 30.44
N THR A 102 0.02 22.47 30.99
CA THR A 102 -0.84 21.62 31.83
C THR A 102 -1.54 20.59 30.96
N ARG A 103 -1.99 19.47 31.51
CA ARG A 103 -2.70 18.44 30.72
C ARG A 103 -3.98 18.98 30.06
N GLU A 104 -4.68 19.90 30.73
CA GLU A 104 -5.87 20.58 30.19
C GLU A 104 -5.51 21.49 29.00
N ASP A 105 -4.45 22.30 29.13
CA ASP A 105 -3.97 23.15 28.04
C ASP A 105 -3.44 22.32 26.87
N ALA A 106 -2.74 21.22 27.16
CA ALA A 106 -2.25 20.28 26.15
C ALA A 106 -3.40 19.63 25.38
N GLN A 107 -4.47 19.21 26.07
CA GLN A 107 -5.65 18.66 25.42
C GLN A 107 -6.28 19.69 24.49
N LYS A 108 -6.43 20.93 24.97
CA LYS A 108 -6.96 22.02 24.15
C LYS A 108 -6.11 22.26 22.91
N ALA A 109 -4.79 22.27 23.04
CA ALA A 109 -3.88 22.45 21.90
C ALA A 109 -4.03 21.32 20.87
N LEU A 110 -4.20 20.08 21.32
CA LEU A 110 -4.45 18.94 20.45
C LEU A 110 -5.82 19.01 19.76
N ASP A 111 -6.87 19.39 20.49
CA ASP A 111 -8.21 19.57 19.93
C ASP A 111 -8.21 20.68 18.85
N ASP A 112 -7.58 21.81 19.15
CA ASP A 112 -7.41 22.91 18.19
C ASP A 112 -6.61 22.45 16.96
N ALA A 113 -5.55 21.65 17.14
CA ALA A 113 -4.76 21.10 16.04
C ALA A 113 -5.58 20.13 15.17
N ARG A 114 -6.38 19.22 15.76
CA ARG A 114 -7.26 18.32 14.99
C ARG A 114 -8.28 19.08 14.15
N MET A 115 -8.82 20.18 14.67
CA MET A 115 -9.74 21.03 13.90
C MET A 115 -9.06 21.63 12.66
N ILE A 116 -7.77 21.99 12.75
CA ILE A 116 -7.01 22.54 11.63
C ILE A 116 -6.68 21.45 10.60
N ILE A 117 -6.33 20.23 11.06
CA ILE A 117 -6.12 19.07 10.18
C ILE A 117 -7.41 18.74 9.40
N GLU A 118 -8.57 18.78 10.06
CA GLU A 118 -9.86 18.59 9.39
C GLU A 118 -10.19 19.73 8.40
N GLU A 119 -9.89 20.99 8.76
CA GLU A 119 -10.03 22.13 7.84
C GLU A 119 -9.22 21.92 6.54
N ALA A 120 -7.97 21.45 6.65
CA ALA A 120 -7.15 21.12 5.49
C ALA A 120 -7.68 19.94 4.68
N ARG A 121 -8.13 18.87 5.34
CA ARG A 121 -8.78 17.75 4.66
C ARG A 121 -9.95 18.22 3.80
N ILE A 122 -10.87 18.97 4.39
CA ILE A 122 -12.06 19.43 3.67
C ILE A 122 -11.72 20.40 2.55
N LEU A 123 -10.70 21.25 2.73
CA LEU A 123 -10.25 22.16 1.67
C LEU A 123 -9.66 21.43 0.47
N ILE A 124 -8.74 20.48 0.71
CA ILE A 124 -7.93 19.85 -0.34
C ILE A 124 -8.63 18.64 -0.95
N VAL A 125 -9.11 17.73 -0.10
CA VAL A 125 -9.72 16.46 -0.51
C VAL A 125 -11.19 16.67 -0.87
N GLY A 126 -11.86 17.57 -0.15
CA GLY A 126 -13.30 17.82 -0.28
C GLY A 126 -14.14 16.88 0.59
N GLN A 127 -15.30 17.38 1.04
CA GLN A 127 -16.19 16.67 1.96
C GLN A 127 -16.67 15.32 1.41
N ASP A 128 -17.07 15.27 0.14
CA ASP A 128 -17.67 14.07 -0.45
C ASP A 128 -16.65 12.92 -0.55
N LEU A 129 -15.43 13.22 -1.00
CA LEU A 129 -14.36 12.22 -1.10
C LEU A 129 -13.84 11.82 0.28
N SER A 130 -13.72 12.78 1.21
CA SER A 130 -13.32 12.49 2.60
C SER A 130 -14.29 11.56 3.33
N ASN A 131 -15.57 11.59 2.97
CA ASN A 131 -16.61 10.72 3.53
C ASN A 131 -16.85 9.44 2.72
N ASN A 132 -16.15 9.26 1.60
CA ASN A 132 -16.35 8.10 0.74
C ASN A 132 -15.76 6.84 1.41
N PRO A 133 -16.53 5.76 1.62
CA PRO A 133 -16.02 4.54 2.24
C PRO A 133 -14.81 3.94 1.52
N MET A 134 -14.78 3.99 0.19
CA MET A 134 -13.66 3.47 -0.61
C MET A 134 -12.38 4.26 -0.40
N PHE A 135 -12.51 5.58 -0.32
CA PHE A 135 -11.36 6.44 -0.03
C PHE A 135 -10.83 6.21 1.38
N LYS A 136 -11.73 6.00 2.36
CA LYS A 136 -11.35 5.65 3.74
C LYS A 136 -10.68 4.28 3.84
N LEU A 137 -11.14 3.29 3.08
CA LEU A 137 -10.46 2.00 2.97
C LEU A 137 -9.05 2.14 2.38
N ALA A 138 -8.87 3.00 1.36
CA ALA A 138 -7.53 3.29 0.83
C ALA A 138 -6.61 3.96 1.87
N LEU A 139 -7.13 4.90 2.68
CA LEU A 139 -6.37 5.49 3.79
C LEU A 139 -5.96 4.45 4.84
N MET A 140 -6.86 3.50 5.15
CA MET A 140 -6.54 2.41 6.06
C MET A 140 -5.38 1.56 5.55
N LYS A 141 -5.31 1.29 4.23
CA LYS A 141 -4.20 0.53 3.63
C LYS A 141 -2.86 1.23 3.87
N THR A 142 -2.76 2.52 3.53
CA THR A 142 -1.53 3.29 3.75
C THR A 142 -1.07 3.24 5.21
N LEU A 143 -1.99 3.48 6.15
CA LEU A 143 -1.67 3.45 7.58
C LEU A 143 -1.19 2.08 8.06
N LEU A 144 -1.79 1.00 7.58
CA LEU A 144 -1.43 -0.37 7.95
C LEU A 144 -0.06 -0.77 7.37
N GLU A 145 0.24 -0.36 6.13
CA GLU A 145 1.55 -0.56 5.51
C GLU A 145 2.66 0.21 6.25
N THR A 146 2.45 1.51 6.52
CA THR A 146 3.37 2.31 7.34
C THR A 146 3.54 1.67 8.72
N SER A 147 2.44 1.22 9.34
CA SER A 147 2.47 0.56 10.64
C SER A 147 3.37 -0.68 10.70
N ALA A 148 3.32 -1.54 9.68
CA ALA A 148 4.17 -2.72 9.58
C ALA A 148 5.65 -2.35 9.42
N ALA A 149 5.95 -1.32 8.62
CA ALA A 149 7.30 -0.81 8.44
C ALA A 149 7.88 -0.27 9.76
N GLU A 150 7.14 0.59 10.47
CA GLU A 150 7.55 1.14 11.77
C GLU A 150 7.79 0.03 12.81
N TYR A 151 6.91 -0.99 12.84
CA TYR A 151 7.09 -2.12 13.75
C TYR A 151 8.38 -2.91 13.45
N ALA A 152 8.68 -3.13 12.16
CA ALA A 152 9.87 -3.87 11.74
C ALA A 152 11.17 -3.13 12.08
N GLU A 153 11.16 -1.80 12.05
CA GLU A 153 12.28 -0.98 12.54
C GLU A 153 12.38 -1.02 14.08
N ALA A 154 11.24 -1.13 14.76
CA ALA A 154 11.16 -1.07 16.21
C ALA A 154 11.55 -2.36 16.94
N VAL A 155 11.14 -3.53 16.42
CA VAL A 155 11.16 -4.80 17.16
C VAL A 155 12.11 -5.81 16.54
N GLU A 156 13.06 -6.29 17.34
CA GLU A 156 13.96 -7.37 16.95
C GLU A 156 14.01 -8.44 18.04
N ASN A 157 13.78 -9.71 17.67
CA ASN A 157 13.82 -10.86 18.60
C ASN A 157 12.97 -10.65 19.88
N GLY A 158 11.76 -10.11 19.74
CA GLY A 158 10.82 -9.84 20.85
C GLY A 158 11.22 -8.69 21.79
N THR A 159 12.25 -7.92 21.42
CA THR A 159 12.71 -6.73 22.15
C THR A 159 12.37 -5.48 21.35
N ILE A 160 11.80 -4.48 22.02
CA ILE A 160 11.57 -3.16 21.43
C ILE A 160 12.88 -2.37 21.53
N ASN A 161 13.55 -2.19 20.39
CA ASN A 161 14.79 -1.44 20.26
C ASN A 161 14.52 0.06 20.07
N GLU A 162 13.53 0.41 19.25
CA GLU A 162 13.11 1.79 19.02
C GLU A 162 11.66 1.97 19.49
N MET A 163 11.48 2.52 20.70
CA MET A 163 10.15 2.68 21.30
C MET A 163 9.29 3.75 20.62
N ALA A 164 9.92 4.73 19.96
CA ALA A 164 9.21 5.73 19.17
C ALA A 164 8.49 5.07 17.99
N GLU A 165 9.24 4.33 17.16
CA GLU A 165 8.69 3.61 15.99
C GLU A 165 7.67 2.55 16.41
N PHE A 166 7.89 1.86 17.54
CA PHE A 166 6.88 0.95 18.08
C PHE A 166 5.55 1.66 18.36
N GLN A 167 5.62 2.86 18.95
CA GLN A 167 4.44 3.66 19.28
C GLN A 167 3.80 4.24 18.02
N ASP A 168 4.59 4.67 17.02
CA ASP A 168 4.07 5.14 15.73
C ASP A 168 3.34 4.02 14.99
N GLY A 169 3.97 2.86 14.86
CA GLY A 169 3.35 1.68 14.28
C GLY A 169 2.02 1.35 14.97
N SER A 170 1.98 1.30 16.29
CA SER A 170 0.74 1.03 17.04
C SER A 170 -0.32 2.13 16.87
N ALA A 171 0.10 3.39 16.80
CA ALA A 171 -0.82 4.51 16.64
C ALA A 171 -1.45 4.54 15.24
N PHE A 172 -0.74 4.08 14.21
CA PHE A 172 -1.28 3.93 12.86
C PHE A 172 -2.27 2.76 12.76
N VAL A 173 -2.04 1.62 13.46
CA VAL A 173 -3.08 0.58 13.62
C VAL A 173 -4.32 1.16 14.31
N TRP A 174 -4.13 1.91 15.41
CA TRP A 174 -5.25 2.52 16.13
C TRP A 174 -6.04 3.47 15.21
N ARG A 175 -5.33 4.29 14.42
CA ARG A 175 -5.97 5.25 13.53
C ARG A 175 -6.71 4.58 12.39
N SER A 176 -6.13 3.55 11.76
CA SER A 176 -6.81 2.77 10.72
C SER A 176 -8.07 2.10 11.27
N GLN A 177 -8.02 1.60 12.52
CA GLN A 177 -9.19 1.03 13.18
C GLN A 177 -10.26 2.08 13.50
N GLN A 178 -9.90 3.32 13.86
CA GLN A 178 -10.89 4.39 14.03
C GLN A 178 -11.60 4.73 12.73
N ILE A 179 -10.85 4.79 11.62
CA ILE A 179 -11.43 5.02 10.28
C ILE A 179 -12.39 3.87 9.93
N PHE A 180 -11.98 2.63 10.18
CA PHE A 180 -12.82 1.47 9.95
C PHE A 180 -14.13 1.52 10.75
N GLU A 181 -14.06 1.89 12.02
CA GLU A 181 -15.24 2.03 12.88
C GLU A 181 -16.26 3.05 12.36
N GLU A 182 -15.82 4.08 11.64
CA GLU A 182 -16.71 5.06 10.99
C GLU A 182 -17.44 4.48 9.77
N ILE A 183 -16.83 3.52 9.05
CA ILE A 183 -17.36 2.97 7.78
C ILE A 183 -17.84 1.53 7.88
N LYS A 184 -17.70 0.87 9.04
CA LYS A 184 -18.02 -0.56 9.19
C LYS A 184 -19.46 -0.94 8.88
N GLY A 185 -20.38 0.05 8.87
CA GLY A 185 -21.77 -0.13 8.47
C GLY A 185 -22.01 -0.04 6.96
N ASP A 186 -21.01 0.43 6.21
CA ASP A 186 -21.02 0.57 4.75
C ASP A 186 -20.29 -0.60 4.04
N VAL A 187 -19.69 -1.52 4.80
CA VAL A 187 -19.02 -2.73 4.29
C VAL A 187 -19.86 -3.99 4.58
N PRO A 188 -19.69 -5.09 3.83
CA PRO A 188 -20.36 -6.36 4.11
C PRO A 188 -20.15 -6.84 5.56
N GLU A 189 -21.19 -7.40 6.18
CA GLU A 189 -21.19 -7.74 7.61
C GLU A 189 -20.15 -8.82 7.97
N ASP A 190 -19.96 -9.79 7.07
CA ASP A 190 -18.93 -10.83 7.15
C ASP A 190 -17.52 -10.27 7.06
N ALA A 191 -17.22 -9.47 6.03
CA ALA A 191 -15.92 -8.79 5.92
C ALA A 191 -15.67 -7.87 7.12
N SER A 192 -16.74 -7.25 7.66
CA SER A 192 -16.65 -6.40 8.85
C SER A 192 -16.22 -7.16 10.10
N MET A 193 -16.78 -8.36 10.31
CA MET A 193 -16.40 -9.24 11.41
C MET A 193 -14.95 -9.71 11.26
N GLU A 194 -14.54 -10.04 10.04
CA GLU A 194 -13.21 -10.59 9.75
C GLU A 194 -12.11 -9.55 9.93
N ILE A 195 -12.33 -8.31 9.45
CA ILE A 195 -11.44 -7.18 9.71
C ILE A 195 -11.30 -6.93 11.23
N ASN A 196 -12.40 -7.02 11.99
CA ASN A 196 -12.35 -6.85 13.45
C ASN A 196 -11.54 -7.96 14.15
N ASP A 197 -11.71 -9.21 13.73
CA ASP A 197 -10.96 -10.36 14.26
C ASP A 197 -9.46 -10.23 13.93
N LEU A 198 -9.12 -9.77 12.72
CA LEU A 198 -7.74 -9.50 12.32
C LEU A 198 -7.13 -8.35 13.14
N TYR A 199 -7.84 -7.24 13.36
CA TYR A 199 -7.38 -6.18 14.26
C TYR A 199 -7.13 -6.69 15.68
N SER A 200 -8.06 -7.51 16.22
CA SER A 200 -7.90 -8.12 17.54
C SER A 200 -6.63 -8.98 17.62
N THR A 201 -6.36 -9.76 16.57
CA THR A 201 -5.16 -10.61 16.47
C THR A 201 -3.89 -9.78 16.30
N LEU A 202 -3.93 -8.71 15.50
CA LEU A 202 -2.82 -7.77 15.31
C LEU A 202 -2.45 -7.10 16.63
N TRP A 203 -3.44 -6.62 17.40
CA TRP A 203 -3.19 -6.05 18.72
C TRP A 203 -2.57 -7.05 19.69
N GLN A 204 -3.02 -8.30 19.68
CA GLN A 204 -2.38 -9.35 20.47
C GLN A 204 -0.93 -9.56 20.06
N ALA A 205 -0.63 -9.55 18.76
CA ALA A 205 0.74 -9.69 18.25
C ALA A 205 1.64 -8.52 18.66
N TYR A 206 1.13 -7.27 18.67
CA TYR A 206 1.83 -6.11 19.23
C TYR A 206 2.12 -6.28 20.73
N ASP A 207 1.14 -6.71 21.52
CA ASP A 207 1.29 -6.94 22.96
C ASP A 207 2.34 -8.01 23.28
N GLU A 208 2.36 -9.08 22.48
CA GLU A 208 3.29 -10.20 22.61
C GLU A 208 4.67 -9.89 22.02
N ARG A 209 4.81 -8.77 21.30
CA ARG A 209 6.02 -8.39 20.55
C ARG A 209 6.42 -9.50 19.60
N ALA A 210 5.44 -9.95 18.81
CA ALA A 210 5.62 -10.98 17.80
C ALA A 210 6.73 -10.62 16.80
N ASP A 211 7.19 -11.63 16.05
CA ASP A 211 8.18 -11.40 15.00
C ASP A 211 7.62 -10.40 13.96
N PRO A 212 8.44 -9.48 13.41
CA PRO A 212 7.99 -8.58 12.35
C PRO A 212 7.27 -9.29 11.18
N SER A 213 7.68 -10.52 10.81
CA SER A 213 6.99 -11.27 9.75
C SER A 213 5.56 -11.68 10.13
N ASP A 214 5.28 -11.86 11.42
CA ASP A 214 3.92 -12.13 11.91
C ASP A 214 3.04 -10.87 11.81
N ILE A 215 3.60 -9.70 12.11
CA ILE A 215 2.90 -8.41 11.94
C ILE A 215 2.60 -8.14 10.48
N GLU A 216 3.60 -8.31 9.61
CA GLU A 216 3.44 -8.18 8.16
C GLU A 216 2.36 -9.14 7.62
N THR A 217 2.32 -10.38 8.10
CA THR A 217 1.29 -11.35 7.72
C THR A 217 -0.12 -10.90 8.13
N LEU A 218 -0.29 -10.39 9.36
CA LEU A 218 -1.58 -9.94 9.87
C LEU A 218 -2.06 -8.65 9.17
N VAL A 219 -1.13 -7.72 8.91
CA VAL A 219 -1.39 -6.54 8.08
C VAL A 219 -1.78 -6.95 6.67
N GLY A 220 -1.04 -7.86 6.03
CA GLY A 220 -1.38 -8.39 4.71
C GLY A 220 -2.76 -9.04 4.66
N GLY A 221 -3.18 -9.72 5.73
CA GLY A 221 -4.54 -10.22 5.89
C GLY A 221 -5.59 -9.10 5.89
N LEU A 222 -5.36 -8.01 6.65
CA LEU A 222 -6.24 -6.83 6.63
C LEU A 222 -6.31 -6.18 5.25
N LEU A 223 -5.17 -6.06 4.55
CA LEU A 223 -5.12 -5.50 3.21
C LEU A 223 -5.90 -6.35 2.20
N ALA A 224 -5.82 -7.69 2.30
CA ALA A 224 -6.56 -8.60 1.45
C ALA A 224 -8.09 -8.48 1.64
N GLU A 225 -8.56 -8.40 2.89
CA GLU A 225 -9.98 -8.18 3.19
C GLU A 225 -10.46 -6.81 2.68
N ILE A 226 -9.62 -5.77 2.80
CA ILE A 226 -9.93 -4.45 2.24
C ILE A 226 -10.02 -4.51 0.71
N ASP A 227 -9.10 -5.20 0.04
CA ASP A 227 -9.10 -5.33 -1.42
C ASP A 227 -10.35 -6.07 -1.91
N GLU A 228 -10.74 -7.16 -1.23
CA GLU A 228 -12.00 -7.87 -1.51
C GLU A 228 -13.23 -6.94 -1.43
N ILE A 229 -13.34 -6.13 -0.37
CA ILE A 229 -14.43 -5.16 -0.22
C ILE A 229 -14.42 -4.16 -1.38
N THR A 230 -13.23 -3.70 -1.78
CA THR A 230 -13.14 -2.59 -2.72
C THR A 230 -13.49 -2.94 -4.14
N GLY A 231 -13.53 -4.23 -4.48
CA GLY A 231 -13.63 -4.66 -5.87
C GLY A 231 -12.49 -4.09 -6.74
N VAL A 232 -11.47 -3.47 -6.11
CA VAL A 232 -10.12 -3.56 -6.64
C VAL A 232 -9.86 -5.04 -6.55
N GLU A 233 -10.14 -5.72 -7.65
CA GLU A 233 -9.56 -7.03 -7.90
C GLU A 233 -8.14 -6.93 -7.33
N SER A 234 -7.85 -7.73 -6.32
CA SER A 234 -6.67 -8.57 -6.46
C SER A 234 -6.84 -9.25 -7.82
N VAL A 235 -6.52 -8.50 -8.89
CA VAL A 235 -5.80 -9.09 -9.98
C VAL A 235 -4.65 -9.61 -9.16
N MET A 236 -4.64 -10.92 -8.92
CA MET A 236 -3.35 -11.58 -8.89
C MET A 236 -2.65 -10.97 -10.09
N ARG A 237 -1.81 -9.94 -9.88
CA ARG A 237 -1.07 -9.34 -10.99
C ARG A 237 -0.27 -10.52 -11.45
N GLY A 238 -0.73 -11.11 -12.55
CA GLY A 238 0.01 -12.14 -13.21
C GLY A 238 1.40 -11.55 -13.45
N PRO A 239 2.45 -12.36 -13.42
CA PRO A 239 3.79 -11.91 -13.78
C PRO A 239 3.79 -10.98 -15.02
N GLU A 240 2.88 -11.19 -15.96
CA GLU A 240 2.61 -10.35 -17.14
C GLU A 240 2.46 -8.85 -16.83
N THR A 241 1.66 -8.47 -15.82
CA THR A 241 1.46 -7.03 -15.50
C THR A 241 2.73 -6.39 -14.97
N TYR A 242 3.53 -7.12 -14.19
CA TYR A 242 4.82 -6.61 -13.72
C TYR A 242 5.82 -6.49 -14.86
N PHE A 243 5.85 -7.45 -15.80
CA PHE A 243 6.69 -7.36 -17.00
C PHE A 243 6.33 -6.12 -17.83
N GLU A 244 5.03 -5.90 -18.13
CA GLU A 244 4.56 -4.73 -18.89
C GLU A 244 4.91 -3.40 -18.21
N ASN A 245 4.74 -3.31 -16.89
CA ASN A 245 5.08 -2.12 -16.13
C ASN A 245 6.58 -1.84 -16.15
N ILE A 246 7.42 -2.87 -15.98
CA ILE A 246 8.87 -2.72 -16.01
C ILE A 246 9.32 -2.24 -17.39
N GLU A 247 8.82 -2.84 -18.47
CA GLU A 247 9.12 -2.40 -19.84
C GLU A 247 8.73 -0.93 -20.07
N SER A 248 7.54 -0.53 -19.63
CA SER A 248 7.08 0.86 -19.75
C SER A 248 7.96 1.84 -18.96
N LEU A 249 8.35 1.48 -17.73
CA LEU A 249 9.24 2.31 -16.91
C LEU A 249 10.64 2.41 -17.53
N LEU A 250 11.16 1.31 -18.07
CA LEU A 250 12.45 1.25 -18.74
C LEU A 250 12.48 2.08 -20.03
N ASP A 251 11.39 2.13 -20.79
CA ASP A 251 11.25 3.05 -21.92
C ASP A 251 11.28 4.52 -21.48
N GLN A 252 10.61 4.84 -20.36
CA GLN A 252 10.66 6.18 -19.78
C GLN A 252 12.06 6.53 -19.27
N VAL A 253 12.81 5.57 -18.72
CA VAL A 253 14.23 5.77 -18.34
C VAL A 253 15.04 6.24 -19.54
N LYS A 254 14.87 5.61 -20.72
CA LYS A 254 15.56 6.00 -21.96
C LYS A 254 15.19 7.43 -22.38
N GLU A 255 13.90 7.76 -22.36
CA GLU A 255 13.41 9.09 -22.72
C GLU A 255 13.94 10.19 -21.79
N GLN A 256 13.77 10.02 -20.47
CA GLN A 256 14.18 11.02 -19.49
C GLN A 256 15.70 11.21 -19.49
N TYR A 257 16.46 10.12 -19.60
CA TYR A 257 17.90 10.19 -19.66
C TYR A 257 18.41 10.89 -20.93
N ALA A 258 17.81 10.64 -22.10
CA ALA A 258 18.14 11.32 -23.35
C ALA A 258 17.84 12.83 -23.30
N ASN A 259 16.82 13.23 -22.52
CA ASN A 259 16.48 14.63 -22.27
C ASN A 259 17.37 15.32 -21.21
N GLY A 260 18.35 14.60 -20.65
CA GLY A 260 19.26 15.11 -19.62
C GLY A 260 18.65 15.14 -18.21
N MET A 261 17.51 14.48 -18.00
CA MET A 261 16.83 14.38 -16.71
C MET A 261 17.30 13.13 -15.96
N SER A 262 18.57 13.10 -15.55
CA SER A 262 19.19 11.91 -14.94
C SER A 262 18.59 11.53 -13.58
N GLU A 263 18.12 12.50 -12.78
CA GLU A 263 17.46 12.21 -11.49
C GLU A 263 16.10 11.54 -11.68
N GLU A 264 15.30 12.02 -12.64
CA GLU A 264 14.03 11.42 -13.06
C GLU A 264 14.24 9.99 -13.58
N ALA A 265 15.24 9.80 -14.45
CA ALA A 265 15.60 8.48 -14.97
C ALA A 265 16.05 7.52 -13.86
N LEU A 266 16.76 8.00 -12.84
CA LEU A 266 17.16 7.20 -11.69
C LEU A 266 15.96 6.79 -10.81
N SER A 267 15.01 7.70 -10.62
CA SER A 267 13.76 7.43 -9.91
C SER A 267 12.94 6.35 -10.62
N LEU A 268 12.73 6.50 -11.94
CA LEU A 268 12.03 5.51 -12.77
C LEU A 268 12.71 4.13 -12.76
N ALA A 269 14.05 4.08 -12.84
CA ALA A 269 14.80 2.83 -12.73
C ALA A 269 14.68 2.18 -11.34
N THR A 270 14.57 2.99 -10.28
CA THR A 270 14.36 2.50 -8.91
C THR A 270 12.95 1.93 -8.75
N LYS A 271 11.94 2.61 -9.31
CA LYS A 271 10.54 2.15 -9.36
C LYS A 271 10.35 0.88 -10.18
N ALA A 272 11.08 0.73 -11.30
CA ALA A 272 11.07 -0.49 -12.08
C ALA A 272 11.56 -1.70 -11.25
N TYR A 273 12.46 -1.47 -10.30
CA TYR A 273 12.95 -2.51 -9.41
C TYR A 273 12.03 -2.75 -8.20
N LEU A 274 11.89 -1.77 -7.31
CA LEU A 274 11.21 -1.94 -6.01
C LEU A 274 9.70 -2.20 -6.17
N ASP A 275 9.04 -1.40 -7.01
CA ASP A 275 7.57 -1.48 -7.13
C ASP A 275 7.12 -2.60 -8.09
N ASN A 276 8.05 -3.27 -8.80
CA ASN A 276 7.69 -4.24 -9.83
C ASN A 276 8.59 -5.48 -9.87
N TYR A 277 9.90 -5.35 -10.14
CA TYR A 277 10.76 -6.52 -10.36
C TYR A 277 10.92 -7.40 -9.11
N GLU A 278 10.90 -6.83 -7.90
CA GLU A 278 10.96 -7.57 -6.64
C GLU A 278 9.86 -8.65 -6.55
N PHE A 279 8.65 -8.34 -7.07
CA PHE A 279 7.54 -9.29 -7.13
C PHE A 279 7.74 -10.42 -8.16
N LEU A 280 8.67 -10.25 -9.12
CA LEU A 280 9.03 -11.24 -10.14
C LEU A 280 10.20 -12.14 -9.71
N GLU A 281 10.99 -11.77 -8.70
CA GLU A 281 12.17 -12.55 -8.29
C GLU A 281 11.77 -13.98 -7.91
N GLY A 282 10.75 -14.15 -7.08
CA GLY A 282 10.22 -15.46 -6.70
C GLY A 282 9.73 -16.31 -7.88
N PRO A 283 8.79 -15.81 -8.71
CA PRO A 283 8.33 -16.48 -9.93
C PRO A 283 9.47 -16.90 -10.86
N ILE A 284 10.40 -16.00 -11.19
CA ILE A 284 11.51 -16.32 -12.09
C ILE A 284 12.46 -17.34 -11.45
N ALA A 285 12.80 -17.19 -10.17
CA ALA A 285 13.76 -18.06 -9.49
C ALA A 285 13.30 -19.53 -9.40
N LYS A 286 11.99 -19.80 -9.45
CA LYS A 286 11.43 -21.16 -9.53
C LYS A 286 11.82 -21.88 -10.82
N HIS A 287 11.96 -21.14 -11.92
CA HIS A 287 12.31 -21.69 -13.23
C HIS A 287 13.80 -21.56 -13.51
N ASP A 288 14.37 -20.38 -13.23
CA ASP A 288 15.78 -20.07 -13.46
C ASP A 288 16.27 -19.01 -12.46
N THR A 289 16.80 -19.47 -11.32
CA THR A 289 17.42 -18.62 -10.29
C THR A 289 18.57 -17.77 -10.85
N LYS A 290 19.32 -18.29 -11.82
CA LYS A 290 20.45 -17.55 -12.37
C LYS A 290 19.99 -16.40 -13.26
N LEU A 291 18.92 -16.61 -14.04
CA LEU A 291 18.28 -15.55 -14.82
C LEU A 291 17.71 -14.46 -13.91
N MET A 292 17.07 -14.84 -12.79
CA MET A 292 16.60 -13.89 -11.77
C MET A 292 17.75 -13.04 -11.24
N GLU A 293 18.81 -13.65 -10.71
CA GLU A 293 19.96 -12.93 -10.15
C GLU A 293 20.62 -12.01 -11.20
N GLU A 294 20.68 -12.44 -12.46
CA GLU A 294 21.26 -11.65 -13.54
C GLU A 294 20.42 -10.40 -13.85
N ILE A 295 19.09 -10.53 -13.93
CA ILE A 295 18.21 -9.38 -14.15
C ILE A 295 18.25 -8.43 -12.93
N GLU A 296 18.26 -8.97 -11.70
CA GLU A 296 18.39 -8.16 -10.47
C GLU A 296 19.65 -7.29 -10.54
N VAL A 297 20.81 -7.89 -10.85
CA VAL A 297 22.07 -7.15 -10.98
C VAL A 297 21.99 -6.07 -12.06
N MET A 298 21.48 -6.42 -13.25
CA MET A 298 21.40 -5.49 -14.37
C MET A 298 20.48 -4.29 -14.09
N LEU A 299 19.33 -4.54 -13.46
CA LEU A 299 18.30 -3.54 -13.17
C LEU A 299 18.61 -2.72 -11.91
N ARG A 300 18.89 -3.38 -10.79
CA ARG A 300 19.10 -2.75 -9.46
C ARG A 300 20.45 -2.07 -9.32
N GLN A 301 21.49 -2.65 -9.90
CA GLN A 301 22.87 -2.19 -9.69
C GLN A 301 23.43 -1.48 -10.92
N GLU A 302 23.49 -2.17 -12.05
CA GLU A 302 24.23 -1.68 -13.23
C GLU A 302 23.55 -0.48 -13.87
N LEU A 303 22.23 -0.54 -14.14
CA LEU A 303 21.49 0.57 -14.74
C LEU A 303 21.58 1.85 -13.89
N ARG A 304 21.38 1.72 -12.57
CA ARG A 304 21.46 2.85 -11.62
C ARG A 304 22.87 3.44 -11.55
N ASN A 305 23.91 2.60 -11.55
CA ASN A 305 25.30 3.05 -11.60
C ASN A 305 25.60 3.79 -12.91
N MET A 306 25.14 3.27 -14.06
CA MET A 306 25.34 3.91 -15.36
C MET A 306 24.67 5.28 -15.44
N ILE A 307 23.46 5.44 -14.90
CA ILE A 307 22.76 6.73 -14.82
C ILE A 307 23.56 7.72 -13.95
N ASN A 308 24.01 7.28 -12.77
CA ASN A 308 24.81 8.11 -11.85
C ASN A 308 26.18 8.51 -12.40
N GLU A 309 26.82 7.61 -13.15
CA GLU A 309 28.12 7.85 -13.79
C GLU A 309 28.03 8.74 -15.03
N GLY A 310 26.81 9.06 -15.49
CA GLY A 310 26.60 9.96 -16.63
C GLY A 310 27.12 9.36 -17.93
N VAL A 311 26.94 8.05 -18.15
CA VAL A 311 27.36 7.39 -19.40
C VAL A 311 26.56 7.93 -20.60
N THR A 312 26.99 7.63 -21.82
CA THR A 312 26.29 8.10 -23.04
C THR A 312 24.90 7.47 -23.17
N SER A 313 23.91 8.21 -23.69
CA SER A 313 22.54 7.69 -23.91
C SER A 313 22.52 6.39 -24.70
N ASP A 314 23.34 6.24 -25.75
CA ASP A 314 23.47 4.99 -26.50
C ASP A 314 23.81 3.77 -25.63
N LYS A 315 24.55 3.97 -24.52
CA LYS A 315 24.89 2.90 -23.57
C LYS A 315 23.75 2.59 -22.62
N ILE A 316 22.99 3.59 -22.18
CA ILE A 316 21.78 3.38 -21.39
C ILE A 316 20.76 2.61 -22.24
N ASP A 317 20.51 3.06 -23.47
CA ASP A 317 19.60 2.39 -24.39
C ASP A 317 19.98 0.92 -24.60
N SER A 318 21.27 0.66 -24.89
CA SER A 318 21.76 -0.71 -25.09
C SER A 318 21.63 -1.58 -23.82
N HIS A 319 21.81 -0.99 -22.64
CA HIS A 319 21.70 -1.72 -21.37
C HIS A 319 20.24 -2.02 -21.01
N VAL A 320 19.35 -1.04 -21.22
CA VAL A 320 17.91 -1.21 -21.04
C VAL A 320 17.37 -2.26 -22.00
N ASP A 321 17.75 -2.23 -23.27
CA ASP A 321 17.33 -3.23 -24.26
C ASP A 321 17.76 -4.64 -23.82
N ALA A 322 18.96 -4.79 -23.24
CA ALA A 322 19.44 -6.07 -22.72
C ALA A 322 18.67 -6.54 -21.47
N ILE A 323 18.21 -5.63 -20.61
CA ILE A 323 17.31 -5.97 -19.49
C ILE A 323 15.97 -6.47 -20.04
N VAL A 324 15.38 -5.76 -21.00
CA VAL A 324 14.10 -6.12 -21.62
C VAL A 324 14.17 -7.48 -22.31
N GLU A 325 15.26 -7.80 -23.01
CA GLU A 325 15.47 -9.12 -23.61
C GLU A 325 15.43 -10.25 -22.56
N LYS A 326 16.02 -10.04 -21.38
CA LYS A 326 15.99 -11.03 -20.29
C LYS A 326 14.66 -11.11 -19.59
N LEU A 327 13.95 -9.98 -19.46
CA LEU A 327 12.58 -9.96 -18.96
C LEU A 327 11.64 -10.74 -19.88
N HIS A 328 11.81 -10.63 -21.20
CA HIS A 328 11.08 -11.47 -22.16
C HIS A 328 11.45 -12.96 -22.04
N GLU A 329 12.73 -13.29 -21.83
CA GLU A 329 13.16 -14.68 -21.58
C GLU A 329 12.47 -15.24 -20.32
N ALA A 330 12.46 -14.46 -19.24
CA ALA A 330 11.79 -14.78 -17.99
C ALA A 330 10.27 -14.94 -18.18
N ALA A 331 9.64 -14.03 -18.92
CA ALA A 331 8.21 -14.09 -19.24
C ALA A 331 7.86 -15.34 -20.08
N MET A 332 8.69 -15.73 -21.05
CA MET A 332 8.48 -16.96 -21.82
C MET A 332 8.62 -18.23 -20.97
N LEU A 333 9.56 -18.25 -20.02
CA LEU A 333 9.72 -19.39 -19.11
C LEU A 333 8.49 -19.59 -18.23
N ILE A 334 7.88 -18.49 -17.80
CA ILE A 334 6.65 -18.49 -17.00
C ILE A 334 5.44 -18.80 -17.88
N GLY A 335 5.34 -18.21 -19.07
CA GLY A 335 4.21 -18.35 -20.01
C GLY A 335 4.15 -19.67 -20.79
N ALA A 336 5.27 -20.35 -21.05
CA ALA A 336 5.27 -21.66 -21.71
C ALA A 336 4.63 -22.78 -20.86
N GLU A 337 4.44 -22.55 -19.56
CA GLU A 337 3.65 -23.41 -18.69
C GLU A 337 2.13 -23.14 -18.81
N HIS A 338 1.73 -21.91 -19.20
CA HIS A 338 0.33 -21.51 -19.37
C HIS A 338 -0.35 -22.14 -20.61
N GLU A 339 0.34 -22.26 -21.75
CA GLU A 339 -0.23 -22.89 -22.97
C GLU A 339 -0.56 -24.39 -22.80
N HIS A 340 0.10 -25.07 -21.85
CA HIS A 340 -0.21 -26.46 -21.52
C HIS A 340 -1.44 -26.60 -20.59
N LYS A 341 -1.83 -25.52 -19.90
CA LYS A 341 -2.99 -25.44 -18.99
C LYS A 341 -4.27 -24.95 -19.70
N GLU A 342 -4.17 -24.25 -20.83
CA GLU A 342 -5.33 -23.72 -21.57
C GLU A 342 -6.27 -24.78 -22.18
N GLN A 343 -5.80 -26.01 -22.42
CA GLN A 343 -6.69 -27.10 -22.87
C GLN A 343 -7.55 -27.69 -21.75
N GLU A 344 -7.25 -27.39 -20.49
CA GLU A 344 -8.09 -27.71 -19.33
C GLU A 344 -9.11 -26.60 -19.03
N HIS A 345 -8.99 -25.43 -19.69
CA HIS A 345 -9.66 -24.19 -19.32
C HIS A 345 -11.16 -24.08 -19.71
N GLU A 346 -11.69 -24.94 -20.58
CA GLU A 346 -13.14 -25.01 -20.81
C GLU A 346 -13.90 -25.71 -19.66
N GLU A 347 -13.21 -26.39 -18.74
CA GLU A 347 -13.76 -26.86 -17.47
C GLU A 347 -13.59 -25.83 -16.32
N GLN A 348 -12.78 -24.76 -16.53
CA GLN A 348 -12.37 -23.76 -15.52
C GLN A 348 -13.26 -22.51 -15.34
N GLU A 349 -14.32 -22.28 -16.12
CA GLU A 349 -15.28 -21.20 -15.77
C GLU A 349 -15.97 -21.44 -14.41
N GLN A 350 -15.81 -22.65 -13.85
CA GLN A 350 -16.26 -23.03 -12.51
C GLN A 350 -15.17 -22.91 -11.43
N GLN A 351 -13.92 -22.55 -11.80
CA GLN A 351 -12.73 -22.59 -10.94
C GLN A 351 -12.18 -21.20 -10.55
N ASP A 352 -12.61 -20.12 -11.21
CA ASP A 352 -12.21 -18.71 -10.93
C ASP A 352 -13.10 -18.01 -9.87
N MET A 353 -13.92 -18.77 -9.15
CA MET A 353 -14.79 -18.20 -8.12
C MET A 353 -14.02 -18.06 -6.81
N SER A 354 -14.14 -16.92 -6.12
CA SER A 354 -13.65 -16.77 -4.75
C SER A 354 -14.24 -17.85 -3.83
N PRO A 355 -13.62 -18.18 -2.69
CA PRO A 355 -14.15 -19.19 -1.76
C PRO A 355 -15.62 -18.99 -1.40
N LEU A 356 -16.02 -17.74 -1.17
CA LEU A 356 -17.41 -17.39 -0.89
C LEU A 356 -18.30 -17.49 -2.13
N GLN A 357 -17.82 -17.05 -3.30
CA GLN A 357 -18.56 -17.23 -4.55
C GLN A 357 -18.80 -18.71 -4.85
N GLN A 358 -17.81 -19.58 -4.64
CA GLN A 358 -18.00 -21.03 -4.78
C GLN A 358 -19.15 -21.53 -3.89
N VAL A 359 -19.22 -21.06 -2.64
CA VAL A 359 -20.31 -21.38 -1.71
C VAL A 359 -21.65 -20.81 -2.18
N GLU A 360 -21.69 -19.58 -2.69
CA GLU A 360 -22.91 -18.99 -3.28
C GLU A 360 -23.41 -19.77 -4.51
N PHE A 361 -22.49 -20.38 -5.26
CA PHE A 361 -22.78 -21.30 -6.36
C PHE A 361 -23.10 -22.74 -5.90
N GLY A 362 -23.13 -22.99 -4.59
CA GLY A 362 -23.61 -24.23 -3.96
C GLY A 362 -22.53 -25.27 -3.67
N ILE A 363 -21.25 -24.88 -3.69
CA ILE A 363 -20.14 -25.72 -3.23
C ILE A 363 -20.12 -25.69 -1.69
N GLU A 364 -19.97 -26.83 -1.04
CA GLU A 364 -19.87 -26.86 0.43
C GLU A 364 -18.54 -26.21 0.86
N PRO A 365 -18.48 -25.50 2.00
CA PRO A 365 -17.25 -24.84 2.47
C PRO A 365 -16.02 -25.74 2.52
N GLU A 366 -16.20 -27.01 2.88
CA GLU A 366 -15.12 -28.03 2.95
C GLU A 366 -14.63 -28.49 1.57
N ASP A 367 -15.45 -28.29 0.53
CA ASP A 367 -15.20 -28.70 -0.85
C ASP A 367 -14.73 -27.53 -1.73
N VAL A 368 -14.52 -26.34 -1.14
CA VAL A 368 -14.00 -25.17 -1.86
C VAL A 368 -12.62 -25.46 -2.42
N VAL A 369 -12.46 -25.15 -3.70
CA VAL A 369 -11.21 -25.35 -4.41
C VAL A 369 -10.43 -24.05 -4.37
N CYS A 370 -9.29 -24.06 -3.69
CA CYS A 370 -8.39 -22.92 -3.67
C CYS A 370 -7.51 -22.85 -4.90
N ASP A 371 -7.13 -21.62 -5.27
CA ASP A 371 -6.15 -21.37 -6.31
C ASP A 371 -4.79 -21.99 -5.97
N SER A 372 -4.01 -22.26 -7.02
CA SER A 372 -2.72 -22.93 -6.91
C SER A 372 -1.78 -22.18 -5.95
N GLY A 373 -1.36 -22.86 -4.88
CA GLY A 373 -0.45 -22.31 -3.85
C GLY A 373 -1.18 -21.77 -2.61
N MET A 374 -2.51 -21.81 -2.61
CA MET A 374 -3.33 -21.54 -1.44
C MET A 374 -3.83 -22.85 -0.81
N GLU A 375 -3.89 -22.88 0.51
CA GLU A 375 -4.54 -23.93 1.29
C GLU A 375 -5.93 -23.44 1.71
N LEU A 376 -6.91 -24.33 1.59
CA LEU A 376 -8.23 -24.11 2.16
C LEU A 376 -8.13 -24.20 3.67
N ILE A 377 -8.62 -23.15 4.33
CA ILE A 377 -8.90 -23.14 5.76
C ILE A 377 -10.36 -22.77 5.97
N ILE A 378 -10.99 -23.46 6.90
CA ILE A 378 -12.36 -23.18 7.34
C ILE A 378 -12.26 -22.29 8.58
N LYS A 379 -12.77 -21.07 8.47
CA LYS A 379 -12.75 -20.09 9.57
C LYS A 379 -13.53 -20.64 10.76
N THR A 380 -12.92 -20.63 11.95
CA THR A 380 -13.53 -21.21 13.15
C THR A 380 -14.76 -20.42 13.61
N GLY A 381 -14.82 -19.12 13.31
CA GLY A 381 -15.87 -18.21 13.76
C GLY A 381 -17.21 -18.35 13.02
N ASN A 382 -17.17 -18.49 11.70
CA ASN A 382 -18.36 -18.48 10.83
C ASN A 382 -18.44 -19.69 9.88
N SER A 383 -17.46 -20.60 9.92
CA SER A 383 -17.36 -21.76 9.01
C SER A 383 -17.26 -21.38 7.52
N SER A 384 -16.94 -20.13 7.20
CA SER A 384 -16.67 -19.75 5.82
C SER A 384 -15.32 -20.31 5.37
N PRO A 385 -15.20 -20.65 4.08
CA PRO A 385 -13.93 -21.06 3.51
C PRO A 385 -13.06 -19.84 3.21
N ALA A 386 -11.76 -19.95 3.45
CA ALA A 386 -10.76 -19.00 2.98
C ALA A 386 -9.60 -19.75 2.34
N CYS A 387 -9.11 -19.19 1.24
CA CYS A 387 -7.91 -19.63 0.58
C CYS A 387 -6.78 -18.69 0.95
N VAL A 388 -5.75 -19.21 1.61
CA VAL A 388 -4.59 -18.42 2.03
C VAL A 388 -3.32 -19.18 1.67
N LYS A 389 -2.18 -18.50 1.51
CA LYS A 389 -0.88 -19.17 1.25
C LYS A 389 -0.57 -20.21 2.34
N SER A 390 0.12 -21.29 2.00
CA SER A 390 0.49 -22.35 2.96
C SER A 390 1.11 -21.84 4.26
N GLU A 391 2.03 -20.88 4.19
CA GLU A 391 2.70 -20.29 5.36
C GLU A 391 1.69 -19.53 6.25
N THR A 392 0.79 -18.76 5.62
CA THR A 392 -0.32 -18.07 6.27
C THR A 392 -1.32 -19.07 6.86
N ALA A 393 -1.64 -20.17 6.17
CA ALA A 393 -2.55 -21.21 6.65
C ALA A 393 -2.01 -21.85 7.93
N GLU A 394 -0.73 -22.26 7.92
CA GLU A 394 -0.09 -22.82 9.10
C GLU A 394 -0.12 -21.85 10.28
N ARG A 395 0.12 -20.56 10.03
CA ARG A 395 0.10 -19.53 11.07
C ARG A 395 -1.30 -19.26 11.59
N LEU A 396 -2.29 -19.09 10.72
CA LEU A 396 -3.69 -18.87 11.08
C LEU A 396 -4.29 -20.07 11.84
N ILE A 397 -3.89 -21.30 11.49
CA ILE A 397 -4.28 -22.50 12.25
C ILE A 397 -3.64 -22.50 13.64
N GLN A 398 -2.36 -22.12 13.77
CA GLN A 398 -1.69 -22.01 15.07
C GLN A 398 -2.33 -20.94 15.97
N LEU A 399 -2.80 -19.84 15.37
CA LEU A 399 -3.51 -18.75 16.04
C LEU A 399 -5.00 -19.09 16.31
N GLY A 400 -5.48 -20.25 15.86
CA GLY A 400 -6.85 -20.71 16.09
C GLY A 400 -7.92 -20.04 15.22
N TRP A 401 -7.50 -19.25 14.22
CA TRP A 401 -8.39 -18.51 13.33
C TRP A 401 -9.16 -19.44 12.38
N GLY A 402 -8.52 -20.52 11.92
CA GLY A 402 -9.15 -21.51 11.05
C GLY A 402 -8.63 -22.94 11.27
N THR A 403 -9.31 -23.89 10.65
CA THR A 403 -8.91 -25.31 10.62
C THR A 403 -8.81 -25.82 9.20
N ARG A 404 -7.94 -26.79 8.94
CA ARG A 404 -7.98 -27.52 7.67
C ARG A 404 -9.29 -28.32 7.56
N PRO A 405 -9.88 -28.44 6.35
CA PRO A 405 -10.99 -29.35 6.09
C PRO A 405 -10.66 -30.78 6.54
N GLN A 406 -11.66 -31.56 6.98
CA GLN A 406 -11.46 -32.91 7.51
C GLN A 406 -11.41 -34.01 6.46
#